data_AF-A0A3C2E4F5-F1
#
_entry.id   AF-A0A3C2E4F5-F1
#
_cell.length_a   1.000
_cell.length_b   1.000
_cell.length_c   1.000
_cell.angle_alpha   90.00
_cell.angle_beta   90.00
_cell.angle_gamma   90.00
#
_symmetry.space_group_name_H-M   'P 1'
#
loop_
_entity.id
_entity.type
_entity.pdbx_description
1 polymer ?
#
loop_
_entity_poly.entity_id
_entity_poly.type
_entity_poly.pdbx_seq_one_letter_code
_entity_poly.pdbx_strand_id
1 'polypeptide(L)'
;DHPLGLYVYARDKDAARSVLERTISGGASVNASMLHMSVEGMPFGGVGASGQGAYHGEHGFLTFTHERAVFEAPKWHPSRLIAPPYGKMFDFISKLQSK
;
A
#
# COMPACT_ATOMS: atom_id res chain seq x y z
N ASP A 1 20.14 -7.85 -1.63
CA ASP A 1 18.94 -8.63 -1.25
C ASP A 1 18.32 -8.02 0.02
N HIS A 2 17.03 -8.22 0.28
CA HIS A 2 16.30 -7.55 1.38
C HIS A 2 15.86 -8.56 2.46
N PRO A 3 16.23 -8.36 3.74
CA PRO A 3 15.91 -9.30 4.82
C PRO A 3 14.47 -9.14 5.35
N LEU A 4 13.94 -10.20 5.97
CA LEU A 4 12.63 -10.18 6.62
C LEU A 4 12.61 -9.26 7.86
N GLY A 5 13.65 -9.34 8.70
CA GLY A 5 13.77 -8.57 9.94
C GLY A 5 15.11 -7.85 10.04
N LEU A 6 15.08 -6.59 10.45
CA LEU A 6 16.25 -5.76 10.76
C LEU A 6 16.26 -5.35 12.23
N TYR A 7 17.37 -5.58 12.93
CA TYR A 7 17.51 -5.26 14.35
C TYR A 7 18.66 -4.26 14.55
N VAL A 8 18.34 -3.07 15.04
CA VAL A 8 19.31 -1.98 15.23
C VAL A 8 19.48 -1.71 16.72
N TYR A 9 20.66 -1.98 17.27
CA TYR A 9 20.98 -1.65 18.66
C TYR A 9 21.85 -0.40 18.71
N ALA A 10 21.28 0.71 19.18
CA ALA A 10 21.98 1.99 19.25
C ALA A 10 21.42 2.86 20.39
N ARG A 11 22.31 3.58 21.07
CA ARG A 11 21.93 4.63 22.03
C ARG A 11 21.62 5.96 21.34
N ASP A 12 22.36 6.26 20.27
CA ASP A 12 22.12 7.42 19.44
C ASP A 12 20.95 7.16 18.48
N LYS A 13 19.95 8.05 18.55
CA LYS A 13 18.74 7.97 17.73
C LYS A 13 19.04 8.30 16.28
N ASP A 14 19.99 9.19 16.01
CA ASP A 14 20.34 9.59 14.64
C ASP A 14 21.09 8.46 13.92
N ALA A 15 21.96 7.74 14.63
CA ALA A 15 22.56 6.51 14.12
C ALA A 15 21.50 5.45 13.77
N ALA A 16 20.53 5.18 14.67
CA ALA A 16 19.46 4.21 14.39
C ALA A 16 18.62 4.64 13.19
N ARG A 17 18.23 5.92 13.14
CA ARG A 17 17.47 6.51 12.04
C ARG A 17 18.20 6.41 10.71
N SER A 18 19.50 6.72 10.69
CA SER A 18 20.32 6.62 9.48
C SER A 18 20.37 5.20 8.94
N VAL A 19 20.36 4.17 9.79
CA VAL A 19 20.29 2.77 9.33
C VAL A 19 18.92 2.48 8.72
N LEU A 20 17.84 2.87 9.38
CA LEU A 20 16.47 2.65 8.88
C LEU A 20 16.22 3.38 7.55
N GLU A 21 16.71 4.60 7.38
CA GLU A 21 16.53 5.39 6.14
C GLU A 21 17.34 4.87 4.95
N ARG A 22 18.40 4.10 5.21
CA ARG A 22 19.34 3.60 4.17
C ARG A 22 19.17 2.11 3.87
N THR A 23 18.21 1.44 4.50
CA THR A 23 17.98 0.00 4.32
C THR A 23 16.52 -0.28 4.05
N ILE A 24 16.26 -1.43 3.44
CA ILE A 24 14.91 -1.94 3.16
C ILE A 24 14.83 -3.34 3.78
N SER A 25 13.77 -3.59 4.54
CA SER A 25 13.48 -4.86 5.22
C SER A 25 11.97 -5.04 5.38
N GLY A 26 11.51 -6.27 5.66
CA GLY A 26 10.09 -6.53 5.94
C GLY A 26 9.59 -5.83 7.21
N GLY A 27 10.36 -5.95 8.30
CA GLY A 27 10.14 -5.24 9.54
C GLY A 27 11.46 -4.86 10.22
N ALA A 28 11.42 -3.84 11.06
CA ALA A 28 12.59 -3.40 11.81
C ALA A 28 12.26 -3.14 13.29
N SER A 29 13.26 -3.31 14.16
CA SER A 29 13.15 -2.94 15.57
C SER A 29 14.43 -2.26 16.04
N VAL A 30 14.28 -1.22 16.86
CA VAL A 30 15.39 -0.53 17.51
C VAL A 30 15.46 -0.95 18.97
N ASN A 31 16.62 -1.42 19.42
CA ASN A 31 16.88 -1.91 20.78
C ASN A 31 15.97 -3.05 21.25
N ALA A 32 15.42 -3.83 20.30
CA ALA A 32 14.67 -5.03 20.56
C ALA A 32 14.83 -6.00 19.38
N SER A 33 14.66 -7.29 19.65
CA SER A 33 14.59 -8.34 18.62
C SER A 33 13.25 -9.05 18.69
N MET A 34 12.73 -9.49 17.53
CA MET A 34 11.49 -10.24 17.36
C MET A 34 10.19 -9.55 17.77
N LEU A 35 10.19 -8.62 18.74
CA LEU A 35 8.96 -8.08 19.34
C LEU A 35 8.01 -7.36 18.38
N HIS A 36 8.51 -6.78 17.27
CA HIS A 36 7.63 -6.16 16.26
C HIS A 36 6.65 -7.17 15.65
N MET A 37 6.96 -8.47 15.63
CA MET A 37 6.05 -9.51 15.16
C MET A 37 4.94 -9.85 16.17
N SER A 38 5.06 -9.42 17.43
CA SER A 38 4.04 -9.67 18.45
C SER A 38 2.99 -8.55 18.52
N VAL A 39 3.21 -7.45 17.80
CA VAL A 39 2.27 -6.33 17.75
C VAL A 39 1.22 -6.62 16.68
N GLU A 40 0.05 -7.07 17.10
CA GLU A 40 -1.05 -7.47 16.20
C GLU A 40 -1.49 -6.35 15.23
N GLY A 41 -1.38 -5.09 15.65
CA GLY A 41 -1.70 -3.93 14.81
C GLY A 41 -0.64 -3.56 13.78
N MET A 42 0.51 -4.24 13.75
CA MET A 42 1.56 -4.01 12.75
C MET A 42 1.53 -5.08 11.66
N PRO A 43 1.66 -4.69 10.38
CA PRO A 43 1.78 -5.66 9.30
C PRO A 43 3.08 -6.45 9.46
N PHE A 44 2.99 -7.77 9.39
CA PHE A 44 4.14 -8.66 9.32
C PHE A 44 4.23 -9.31 7.93
N GLY A 45 5.31 -9.03 7.23
CA GLY A 45 5.48 -9.41 5.82
C GLY A 45 6.89 -9.14 5.32
N GLY A 46 7.23 -9.71 4.16
CA GLY A 46 8.54 -9.56 3.53
C GLY A 46 8.54 -8.57 2.36
N VAL A 47 9.74 -8.27 1.88
CA VAL A 47 9.98 -7.49 0.66
C VAL A 47 11.16 -8.08 -0.12
N GLY A 48 11.05 -8.17 -1.44
CA GLY A 48 12.09 -8.78 -2.28
C GLY A 48 12.22 -10.28 -2.01
N ALA A 49 13.45 -10.80 -1.84
CA ALA A 49 13.64 -12.24 -1.62
C ALA A 49 13.11 -12.73 -0.26
N SER A 50 12.86 -11.84 0.70
CA SER A 50 12.25 -12.23 1.99
C SER A 50 10.74 -12.48 1.91
N GLY A 51 10.08 -12.12 0.81
CA GLY A 51 8.65 -12.38 0.58
C GLY A 51 7.90 -11.20 -0.03
N GLN A 52 6.58 -11.36 -0.13
CA GLN A 52 5.64 -10.35 -0.62
C GLN A 52 4.33 -10.41 0.16
N GLY A 53 3.64 -9.28 0.26
CA GLY A 53 2.42 -9.16 1.07
C GLY A 53 2.71 -9.13 2.57
N ALA A 54 1.66 -8.95 3.37
CA ALA A 54 1.73 -8.91 4.83
C ALA A 54 0.44 -9.43 5.46
N TYR A 55 0.51 -9.84 6.73
CA TYR A 55 -0.67 -10.20 7.53
C TYR A 55 -0.55 -9.61 8.95
N HIS A 56 -1.34 -10.16 9.89
CA HIS A 56 -1.70 -9.70 11.25
C HIS A 56 -2.93 -8.80 11.29
N GLY A 57 -3.77 -9.03 12.31
CA GLY A 57 -4.98 -8.25 12.58
C GLY A 57 -5.79 -7.96 11.31
N GLU A 58 -6.07 -6.68 11.08
CA GLU A 58 -6.74 -6.16 9.90
C GLU A 58 -5.99 -6.47 8.59
N HIS A 59 -4.66 -6.38 8.56
CA HIS A 59 -3.87 -6.71 7.37
C HIS A 59 -4.03 -8.17 6.97
N GLY A 60 -4.15 -9.08 7.94
CA GLY A 60 -4.44 -10.49 7.68
C GLY A 60 -5.83 -10.67 7.05
N PHE A 61 -6.85 -9.98 7.58
CA PHE A 61 -8.19 -10.00 6.99
C PHE A 61 -8.19 -9.46 5.56
N LEU A 62 -7.57 -8.31 5.32
CA LEU A 62 -7.47 -7.69 4.00
C LEU A 62 -6.75 -8.59 2.99
N THR A 63 -5.67 -9.26 3.40
CA THR A 63 -4.90 -10.18 2.54
C THR A 63 -5.74 -11.35 2.01
N PHE A 64 -6.73 -11.82 2.79
CA PHE A 64 -7.63 -12.90 2.38
C PHE A 64 -9.00 -12.41 1.92
N THR A 65 -9.18 -11.10 1.75
CA THR A 65 -10.44 -10.48 1.34
C THR A 65 -10.32 -9.88 -0.06
N HIS A 66 -11.33 -10.09 -0.88
CA HIS A 66 -11.49 -9.36 -2.12
C HIS A 66 -12.26 -8.06 -1.87
N GLU A 67 -11.57 -6.93 -1.90
CA GLU A 67 -12.20 -5.60 -1.81
C GLU A 67 -12.99 -5.28 -3.08
N ARG A 68 -14.27 -5.60 -3.06
CA ARG A 68 -15.17 -5.37 -4.20
C ARG A 68 -15.55 -3.90 -4.29
N ALA A 69 -15.07 -3.22 -5.33
CA ALA A 69 -15.54 -1.89 -5.69
C ALA A 69 -17.01 -1.95 -6.17
N VAL A 70 -17.86 -1.10 -5.57
CA VAL A 70 -19.27 -0.93 -5.95
C VAL A 70 -19.51 0.55 -6.22
N PHE A 71 -20.00 0.86 -7.42
CA PHE A 71 -20.39 2.20 -7.81
C PHE A 71 -21.89 2.23 -8.12
N GLU A 72 -22.62 3.10 -7.43
CA GLU A 72 -24.04 3.32 -7.65
C GLU A 72 -24.27 4.69 -8.28
N ALA A 73 -24.76 4.70 -9.52
CA ALA A 73 -25.06 5.92 -10.25
C ALA A 73 -26.54 6.32 -10.05
N PRO A 74 -26.86 7.59 -9.76
CA PRO A 74 -28.23 8.08 -9.77
C PRO A 74 -28.86 7.99 -11.17
N LYS A 75 -30.21 8.01 -11.25
CA LYS A 75 -30.95 7.91 -12.52
C LYS A 75 -30.48 8.91 -13.58
N TRP A 76 -30.01 10.08 -13.18
CA TRP A 76 -29.35 11.04 -14.06
C TRP A 76 -27.88 11.10 -13.67
N HIS A 77 -27.00 10.56 -14.51
CA HIS A 77 -25.57 10.52 -14.29
C HIS A 77 -24.82 11.14 -15.48
N PRO A 78 -23.82 12.00 -15.27
CA PRO A 78 -23.10 12.69 -16.35
C PRO A 78 -22.43 11.75 -17.36
N SER A 79 -22.15 10.49 -17.01
CA SER A 79 -21.65 9.50 -17.97
C SER A 79 -22.61 9.26 -19.15
N ARG A 80 -23.89 9.64 -19.03
CA ARG A 80 -24.83 9.60 -20.17
C ARG A 80 -24.53 10.66 -21.23
N LEU A 81 -23.86 11.75 -20.89
CA LEU A 81 -23.49 12.81 -21.84
C LEU A 81 -22.29 12.44 -22.72
N ILE A 82 -21.54 11.41 -22.33
CA ILE A 82 -20.45 10.82 -23.10
C ILE A 82 -20.86 9.52 -23.80
N ALA A 83 -22.10 9.08 -23.60
CA ALA A 83 -22.66 7.91 -24.29
C ALA A 83 -23.09 8.29 -25.72
N PRO A 84 -23.21 7.31 -26.63
CA PRO A 84 -23.74 7.55 -27.97
C PRO A 84 -25.17 8.12 -27.96
N PRO A 85 -25.56 8.93 -28.96
CA PRO A 85 -24.73 9.41 -30.08
C PRO A 85 -23.71 10.48 -29.66
N TYR A 86 -22.46 10.28 -30.06
CA TYR A 86 -21.35 11.16 -29.67
C TYR A 86 -21.53 12.58 -30.21
N GLY A 87 -21.25 13.57 -29.36
CA GLY A 87 -21.32 14.99 -29.71
C GLY A 87 -20.14 15.78 -29.19
N LYS A 88 -20.22 17.11 -29.27
CA LYS A 88 -19.12 18.03 -28.89
C LYS A 88 -18.55 17.79 -27.48
N MET A 89 -19.39 17.29 -26.55
CA MET A 89 -18.98 16.93 -25.20
C MET A 89 -18.05 15.71 -25.16
N PHE A 90 -18.33 14.68 -25.96
CA PHE A 90 -17.45 13.51 -26.12
C PHE A 90 -16.11 13.94 -26.72
N ASP A 91 -16.13 14.72 -27.80
CA ASP A 91 -14.90 15.20 -28.46
C ASP A 91 -14.03 16.04 -27.53
N PHE A 92 -14.64 16.86 -26.67
CA PHE A 92 -13.94 17.66 -25.67
C PHE A 92 -13.26 16.78 -24.63
N ILE A 93 -13.96 15.78 -24.09
CA ILE A 93 -13.42 14.85 -23.09
C ILE A 93 -12.33 13.97 -23.67
N SER A 94 -12.52 13.43 -24.88
CA SER A 94 -11.50 12.64 -25.58
C SER A 94 -10.22 13.43 -25.83
N LYS A 95 -10.32 14.72 -26.19
CA LYS A 95 -9.15 15.60 -26.33
C LYS A 95 -8.45 15.92 -25.02
N LEU A 96 -9.18 15.95 -23.90
CA LEU A 96 -8.60 16.18 -22.57
C LEU A 96 -7.85 14.94 -22.07
N GLN A 97 -8.33 13.74 -22.38
CA GLN A 97 -7.69 12.47 -22.01
C GLN A 97 -6.51 12.06 -22.90
N SER A 98 -6.38 12.65 -24.09
CA SER A 98 -5.25 12.39 -25.00
C SER A 98 -4.03 13.29 -24.74
N LYS A 99 -4.09 14.16 -23.72
CA LYS A 99 -2.96 14.92 -23.18
C LYS A 99 -2.50 14.29 -21.89
#